data_AF-A0A2D5YRG7-F1
#
_entry.id   AF-A0A2D5YRG7-F1
#
_cell.length_a   1.000
_cell.length_b   1.000
_cell.length_c   1.000
_cell.angle_alpha   90.00
_cell.angle_beta   90.00
_cell.angle_gamma   90.00
#
_symmetry.space_group_name_H-M   'P 1'
#
loop_
_entity.id
_entity.type
_entity.pdbx_description
1 polymer ?
#
loop_
_entity_poly.entity_id
_entity_poly.type
_entity_poly.pdbx_seq_one_letter_code
_entity_poly.pdbx_strand_id
1 'polypeptide(L)'
;MKKNLEELITKHQKALPRYTSYPPAGKWNQKENRLLWFEEIKSVSSLTGVDLYIHIPYCESLCYYCGCNRTISKNKLLGDEYLSYLKKEFELYRQELNTSIKIHSIHLGGGTPNFLTPEQLEDLFSYFLKHRHGQSLDIAIEIDPRTLTKNQVQVFKKYRVKKVSFGIQDFDQSVQIAINRVQPYELVKEMVQNLRESIPEIEINFDLIYGLPKQNLESIMNTLELVMNLAPDTIAFYSYAHLPQRLKNQKLIKNEDLKSGMAKLELFKSGREFLLSHGYSALGLDHFAKIGTSLDIAKKEKKLTRNFMGHTVSKSQVILGLGSSSISSGKNFIYQNDSNIKVYKEMIDQGRLYFKNVHQNSDDDKKRKELINKIMCEQVISNTDLDEVSNSAYLDELFKDGVFDKNESGLEIHGHGIYFLRNIASCFDRYLGDNIGNKFSSSI
;
A
#
# COMPACT_ATOMS: atom_id res chain seq x y z
N MET A 1 29.48 7.48 23.44
CA MET A 1 28.73 8.63 22.86
C MET A 1 27.60 8.06 22.03
N LYS A 2 26.36 8.55 22.16
CA LYS A 2 25.28 8.16 21.23
C LYS A 2 25.71 8.61 19.83
N LYS A 3 25.63 7.71 18.85
CA LYS A 3 26.01 8.00 17.46
C LYS A 3 25.11 9.09 16.89
N ASN A 4 25.67 9.94 16.02
CA ASN A 4 24.85 10.88 15.28
C ASN A 4 24.03 10.14 14.20
N LEU A 5 23.03 10.80 13.62
CA LEU A 5 22.12 10.16 12.66
C LEU A 5 22.85 9.65 11.40
N GLU A 6 23.84 10.39 10.91
CA GLU A 6 24.62 10.02 9.72
C GLU A 6 25.46 8.75 9.96
N GLU A 7 26.08 8.62 11.13
CA GLU A 7 26.79 7.41 11.56
C GLU A 7 25.84 6.20 11.64
N LEU A 8 24.63 6.39 12.19
CA LEU A 8 23.64 5.33 12.29
C LEU A 8 23.19 4.84 10.91
N ILE A 9 22.95 5.76 9.97
CA ILE A 9 22.51 5.42 8.61
C ILE A 9 23.60 4.70 7.87
N THR A 10 24.81 5.25 7.88
CA THR A 10 25.97 4.64 7.21
C THR A 10 26.18 3.20 7.68
N LYS A 11 25.98 2.95 8.97
CA LYS A 11 26.14 1.62 9.56
C LYS A 11 24.98 0.67 9.28
N HIS A 12 23.74 1.14 9.36
CA HIS A 12 22.56 0.27 9.40
C HIS A 12 21.72 0.27 8.12
N GLN A 13 21.97 1.16 7.17
CA GLN A 13 21.24 1.19 5.90
C GLN A 13 21.48 -0.13 5.14
N LYS A 14 20.41 -0.89 4.92
CA LYS A 14 20.47 -2.15 4.16
C LYS A 14 19.18 -2.37 3.37
N ALA A 15 19.21 -3.25 2.38
CA ALA A 15 18.01 -3.59 1.61
C ALA A 15 17.07 -4.43 2.48
N LEU A 16 15.85 -3.94 2.76
CA LEU A 16 14.88 -4.62 3.62
C LEU A 16 13.46 -4.59 3.04
N PRO A 17 12.62 -5.60 3.35
CA PRO A 17 11.21 -5.55 3.05
C PRO A 17 10.55 -4.27 3.57
N ARG A 18 9.52 -3.83 2.86
CA ARG A 18 8.64 -2.75 3.35
C ARG A 18 7.68 -3.21 4.45
N TYR A 19 7.68 -4.52 4.77
CA TYR A 19 6.78 -5.15 5.75
C TYR A 19 5.31 -4.76 5.57
N THR A 20 4.84 -4.71 4.32
CA THR A 20 3.40 -4.57 4.00
C THR A 20 2.62 -5.84 4.30
N SER A 21 3.33 -6.95 4.48
CA SER A 21 2.86 -8.23 4.98
C SER A 21 3.98 -8.95 5.71
N TYR A 22 3.60 -9.94 6.51
CA TYR A 22 4.49 -10.97 7.01
C TYR A 22 3.85 -12.37 6.79
N PRO A 23 4.56 -13.35 6.21
CA PRO A 23 5.91 -13.20 5.65
C PRO A 23 5.98 -12.20 4.48
N PRO A 24 7.16 -11.61 4.22
CA PRO A 24 7.30 -10.64 3.13
C PRO A 24 6.97 -11.24 1.76
N ALA A 25 6.40 -10.42 0.87
CA ALA A 25 6.15 -10.80 -0.51
C ALA A 25 7.42 -11.33 -1.20
N GLY A 26 7.28 -12.43 -1.96
CA GLY A 26 8.40 -13.15 -2.58
C GLY A 26 8.99 -14.29 -1.72
N LYS A 27 8.42 -14.55 -0.54
CA LYS A 27 8.76 -15.70 0.31
C LYS A 27 7.71 -16.81 0.32
N TRP A 28 6.67 -16.68 -0.51
CA TRP A 28 5.54 -17.60 -0.56
C TRP A 28 5.74 -18.60 -1.70
N ASN A 29 5.98 -19.87 -1.37
CA ASN A 29 6.25 -20.92 -2.35
C ASN A 29 5.77 -22.31 -1.87
N GLN A 30 4.76 -22.32 -1.01
CA GLN A 30 4.22 -23.56 -0.45
C GLN A 30 3.20 -24.21 -1.38
N LYS A 31 2.88 -25.48 -1.11
CA LYS A 31 1.77 -26.16 -1.78
C LYS A 31 0.44 -25.61 -1.26
N GLU A 32 -0.50 -25.39 -2.19
CA GLU A 32 -1.85 -24.97 -1.85
C GLU A 32 -2.56 -25.97 -0.93
N ASN A 33 -3.23 -25.43 0.10
CA ASN A 33 -4.22 -26.16 0.89
C ASN A 33 -5.60 -25.54 0.64
N ARG A 34 -6.17 -25.94 -0.51
CA ARG A 34 -7.40 -25.34 -1.06
C ARG A 34 -8.56 -25.47 -0.09
N LEU A 35 -8.77 -26.66 0.49
CA LEU A 35 -9.89 -26.93 1.41
C LEU A 35 -9.89 -25.97 2.59
N LEU A 36 -8.77 -25.86 3.32
CA LEU A 36 -8.68 -24.99 4.50
C LEU A 36 -8.81 -23.49 4.16
N TRP A 37 -8.34 -23.09 2.98
CA TRP A 37 -8.51 -21.71 2.51
C TRP A 37 -9.99 -21.35 2.32
N PHE A 38 -10.73 -22.22 1.64
CA PHE A 38 -12.16 -22.00 1.42
C PHE A 38 -12.97 -22.11 2.72
N GLU A 39 -12.57 -22.98 3.65
CA GLU A 39 -13.16 -23.00 4.99
C GLU A 39 -12.93 -21.68 5.76
N GLU A 40 -11.73 -21.10 5.67
CA GLU A 40 -11.44 -19.80 6.29
C GLU A 40 -12.32 -18.69 5.69
N ILE A 41 -12.43 -18.59 4.36
CA ILE A 41 -13.31 -17.62 3.70
C ILE A 41 -14.77 -17.83 4.15
N LYS A 42 -15.24 -19.08 4.15
CA LYS A 42 -16.62 -19.42 4.54
C LYS A 42 -16.92 -18.99 5.97
N SER A 43 -15.97 -19.15 6.90
CA SER A 43 -16.13 -18.80 8.31
C SER A 43 -16.31 -17.30 8.54
N VAL A 44 -15.73 -16.45 7.69
CA VAL A 44 -15.75 -14.98 7.82
C VAL A 44 -16.88 -14.35 7.00
N SER A 45 -17.16 -14.89 5.80
CA SER A 45 -18.16 -14.35 4.87
C SER A 45 -19.56 -14.22 5.49
N SER A 46 -19.98 -15.20 6.30
CA SER A 46 -21.30 -15.18 6.95
C SER A 46 -21.38 -14.24 8.15
N LEU A 47 -20.26 -13.97 8.83
CA LEU A 47 -20.22 -13.18 10.06
C LEU A 47 -20.02 -11.69 9.78
N THR A 48 -18.93 -11.33 9.11
CA THR A 48 -18.55 -9.93 8.89
C THR A 48 -18.47 -9.56 7.40
N GLY A 49 -18.58 -10.55 6.51
CA GLY A 49 -18.24 -10.38 5.10
C GLY A 49 -16.72 -10.31 4.87
N VAL A 50 -16.30 -10.34 3.61
CA VAL A 50 -14.89 -10.19 3.19
C VAL A 50 -14.63 -8.78 2.66
N ASP A 51 -13.38 -8.34 2.75
CA ASP A 51 -12.90 -7.15 2.04
C ASP A 51 -12.42 -7.57 0.65
N LEU A 52 -12.87 -6.91 -0.42
CA LEU A 52 -12.36 -7.16 -1.77
C LEU A 52 -11.25 -6.19 -2.11
N TYR A 53 -10.13 -6.72 -2.60
CA TYR A 53 -9.16 -5.95 -3.37
C TYR A 53 -9.32 -6.33 -4.84
N ILE A 54 -9.57 -5.36 -5.72
CA ILE A 54 -9.69 -5.61 -7.16
C ILE A 54 -8.57 -4.89 -7.88
N HIS A 55 -7.74 -5.66 -8.56
CA HIS A 55 -6.59 -5.14 -9.29
C HIS A 55 -6.95 -4.82 -10.74
N ILE A 56 -6.93 -3.53 -11.10
CA ILE A 56 -7.09 -3.05 -12.49
C ILE A 56 -5.70 -2.81 -13.09
N PRO A 57 -5.19 -3.71 -13.98
CA PRO A 57 -3.79 -3.75 -14.36
C PRO A 57 -3.46 -2.80 -15.51
N TYR A 58 -4.22 -1.72 -15.74
CA TYR A 58 -4.06 -0.85 -16.90
C TYR A 58 -3.70 0.59 -16.50
N CYS A 59 -2.79 1.20 -17.25
CA CYS A 59 -2.46 2.63 -17.18
C CYS A 59 -2.40 3.21 -18.60
N GLU A 60 -2.78 4.46 -18.79
CA GLU A 60 -2.68 5.12 -20.11
C GLU A 60 -1.27 5.54 -20.49
N SER A 61 -0.40 5.77 -19.50
CA SER A 61 0.95 6.26 -19.69
C SER A 61 1.95 5.60 -18.74
N LEU A 62 3.18 5.41 -19.23
CA LEU A 62 4.25 4.81 -18.46
C LEU A 62 4.95 5.84 -17.58
N CYS A 63 4.71 5.79 -16.27
CA CYS A 63 5.49 6.56 -15.30
C CYS A 63 6.84 5.87 -15.04
N TYR A 64 7.96 6.59 -15.16
CA TYR A 64 9.29 5.97 -15.11
C TYR A 64 9.64 5.45 -13.71
N TYR A 65 9.15 6.10 -12.66
CA TYR A 65 9.38 5.66 -11.27
C TYR A 65 8.61 4.40 -10.88
N CYS A 66 7.50 4.10 -11.57
CA CYS A 66 6.47 3.17 -11.08
C CYS A 66 6.99 1.73 -10.93
N GLY A 67 6.70 1.12 -9.78
CA GLY A 67 7.00 -0.28 -9.47
C GLY A 67 5.78 -1.21 -9.40
N CYS A 68 4.59 -0.72 -9.74
CA CYS A 68 3.35 -1.50 -9.68
C CYS A 68 3.28 -2.56 -10.79
N ASN A 69 2.44 -3.58 -10.62
CA ASN A 69 2.02 -4.44 -11.73
C ASN A 69 1.02 -3.66 -12.59
N ARG A 70 1.34 -3.49 -13.88
CA ARG A 70 0.53 -2.74 -14.84
C ARG A 70 0.93 -3.05 -16.27
N THR A 71 0.00 -2.79 -17.17
CA THR A 71 0.09 -2.84 -18.63
C THR A 71 -0.28 -1.48 -19.18
N ILE A 72 0.53 -0.94 -20.09
CA ILE A 72 0.27 0.37 -20.69
C ILE A 72 -0.63 0.19 -21.91
N SER A 73 -1.78 0.87 -21.93
CA SER A 73 -2.70 0.86 -23.06
C SER A 73 -3.62 2.07 -23.02
N LYS A 74 -4.07 2.54 -24.20
CA LYS A 74 -5.15 3.52 -24.34
C LYS A 74 -6.47 2.88 -24.81
N ASN A 75 -6.47 1.58 -25.11
CA ASN A 75 -7.64 0.89 -25.61
C ASN A 75 -8.62 0.56 -24.45
N LYS A 76 -9.68 1.35 -24.32
CA LYS A 76 -10.70 1.19 -23.27
C LYS A 76 -11.49 -0.12 -23.35
N LEU A 77 -11.52 -0.80 -24.50
CA LEU A 77 -12.18 -2.10 -24.65
C LEU A 77 -11.51 -3.21 -23.81
N LEU A 78 -10.25 -3.02 -23.42
CA LEU A 78 -9.58 -3.92 -22.48
C LEU A 78 -10.23 -3.92 -21.09
N GLY A 79 -10.94 -2.84 -20.74
CA GLY A 79 -11.75 -2.74 -19.53
C GLY A 79 -12.88 -3.75 -19.54
N ASP A 80 -13.71 -3.76 -20.60
CA ASP A 80 -14.86 -4.66 -20.73
C ASP A 80 -14.44 -6.13 -20.65
N GLU A 81 -13.42 -6.48 -21.44
CA GLU A 81 -12.87 -7.83 -21.46
C GLU A 81 -12.42 -8.25 -20.05
N TYR A 82 -11.62 -7.41 -19.38
CA TYR A 82 -11.05 -7.74 -18.08
C TYR A 82 -12.09 -7.77 -16.95
N LEU A 83 -13.09 -6.90 -16.99
CA LEU A 83 -14.23 -6.95 -16.06
C LEU A 83 -14.99 -8.27 -16.17
N SER A 84 -15.11 -8.84 -17.37
CA SER A 84 -15.72 -10.17 -17.55
C SER A 84 -14.91 -11.27 -16.82
N TYR A 85 -13.58 -11.19 -16.86
CA TYR A 85 -12.70 -12.14 -16.15
C TYR A 85 -12.79 -11.98 -14.63
N LEU A 86 -12.84 -10.75 -14.11
CA LEU A 86 -13.01 -10.50 -12.67
C LEU A 86 -14.32 -11.09 -12.14
N LYS A 87 -15.41 -10.94 -12.91
CA LYS A 87 -16.72 -11.52 -12.57
C LYS A 87 -16.68 -13.04 -12.63
N LYS A 88 -16.10 -13.63 -13.67
CA LYS A 88 -15.90 -15.10 -13.77
C LYS A 88 -15.10 -15.63 -12.58
N GLU A 89 -13.99 -14.98 -12.23
CA GLU A 89 -13.17 -15.35 -11.07
C GLU A 89 -13.98 -15.33 -9.77
N PHE A 90 -14.75 -14.28 -9.53
CA PHE A 90 -15.60 -14.20 -8.35
C PHE A 90 -16.67 -15.31 -8.32
N GLU A 91 -17.26 -15.65 -9.47
CA GLU A 91 -18.20 -16.77 -9.56
C GLU A 91 -17.52 -18.12 -9.31
N LEU A 92 -16.28 -18.34 -9.77
CA LEU A 92 -15.52 -19.54 -9.44
C LEU A 92 -15.30 -19.67 -7.92
N TYR A 93 -14.98 -18.57 -7.23
CA TYR A 93 -14.90 -18.56 -5.77
C TYR A 93 -16.22 -18.96 -5.11
N ARG A 94 -17.34 -18.44 -5.63
CA ARG A 94 -18.68 -18.77 -5.09
C ARG A 94 -19.07 -20.23 -5.34
N GLN A 95 -18.72 -20.77 -6.51
CA GLN A 95 -18.96 -22.17 -6.85
C GLN A 95 -18.19 -23.11 -5.91
N GLU A 96 -16.89 -22.84 -5.70
CA GLU A 96 -16.04 -23.63 -4.80
C GLU A 96 -16.51 -23.58 -3.33
N LEU A 97 -16.98 -22.42 -2.87
CA LEU A 97 -17.51 -22.28 -1.51
C LEU A 97 -18.87 -22.96 -1.30
N ASN A 98 -19.60 -23.21 -2.38
CA ASN A 98 -21.00 -23.65 -2.36
C ASN A 98 -21.88 -22.77 -1.44
N THR A 99 -21.61 -21.45 -1.40
CA THR A 99 -22.38 -20.47 -0.63
C THR A 99 -22.20 -19.06 -1.20
N SER A 100 -23.02 -18.11 -0.74
CA SER A 100 -22.85 -16.70 -1.09
C SER A 100 -21.64 -16.09 -0.38
N ILE A 101 -20.81 -15.39 -1.13
CA ILE A 101 -19.79 -14.49 -0.55
C ILE A 101 -20.48 -13.16 -0.25
N LYS A 102 -20.37 -12.68 0.99
CA LYS A 102 -20.82 -11.34 1.37
C LYS A 102 -19.63 -10.39 1.44
N ILE A 103 -19.77 -9.19 0.87
CA ILE A 103 -18.69 -8.22 0.72
C ILE A 103 -18.93 -7.04 1.65
N HIS A 104 -17.95 -6.72 2.50
CA HIS A 104 -18.01 -5.57 3.38
C HIS A 104 -17.46 -4.31 2.70
N SER A 105 -16.27 -4.40 2.10
CA SER A 105 -15.61 -3.28 1.44
C SER A 105 -15.00 -3.66 0.09
N ILE A 106 -14.73 -2.66 -0.74
CA ILE A 106 -14.01 -2.80 -2.01
C ILE A 106 -12.91 -1.75 -2.05
N HIS A 107 -11.67 -2.19 -2.28
CA HIS A 107 -10.55 -1.34 -2.67
C HIS A 107 -10.18 -1.62 -4.12
N LEU A 108 -10.36 -0.63 -4.99
CA LEU A 108 -9.87 -0.68 -6.37
C LEU A 108 -8.46 -0.09 -6.41
N GLY A 109 -7.49 -0.88 -6.85
CA GLY A 109 -6.11 -0.43 -7.04
C GLY A 109 -5.45 -1.02 -8.28
N GLY A 110 -4.13 -0.86 -8.38
CA GLY A 110 -3.31 -1.63 -9.32
C GLY A 110 -2.44 -0.77 -10.23
N GLY A 111 -2.74 -0.79 -11.53
CA GLY A 111 -2.21 0.19 -12.47
C GLY A 111 -2.89 1.53 -12.21
N THR A 112 -4.11 1.67 -12.71
CA THR A 112 -4.93 2.87 -12.52
C THR A 112 -6.42 2.50 -12.66
N PRO A 113 -7.19 2.36 -11.56
CA PRO A 113 -8.61 2.03 -11.61
C PRO A 113 -9.48 2.94 -12.48
N ASN A 114 -9.22 4.26 -12.46
CA ASN A 114 -9.93 5.21 -13.33
C ASN A 114 -9.46 5.17 -14.80
N PHE A 115 -8.74 4.13 -15.20
CA PHE A 115 -8.67 3.70 -16.59
C PHE A 115 -10.04 3.27 -17.12
N LEU A 116 -10.87 2.64 -16.28
CA LEU A 116 -12.22 2.21 -16.64
C LEU A 116 -13.11 3.41 -16.98
N THR A 117 -13.93 3.29 -18.02
CA THR A 117 -14.93 4.32 -18.36
C THR A 117 -16.01 4.43 -17.26
N PRO A 118 -16.81 5.51 -17.24
CA PRO A 118 -17.94 5.61 -16.32
C PRO A 118 -18.87 4.38 -16.36
N GLU A 119 -19.19 3.90 -17.56
CA GLU A 119 -20.08 2.75 -17.79
C GLU A 119 -19.46 1.46 -17.24
N GLN A 120 -18.14 1.28 -17.43
CA GLN A 120 -17.39 0.14 -16.91
C GLN A 120 -17.31 0.14 -15.38
N LEU A 121 -17.12 1.31 -14.76
CA LEU A 121 -17.16 1.45 -13.30
C LEU A 121 -18.55 1.17 -12.75
N GLU A 122 -19.59 1.65 -13.43
CA GLU A 122 -20.98 1.38 -13.08
C GLU A 122 -21.31 -0.12 -13.18
N ASP A 123 -20.89 -0.77 -14.26
CA ASP A 123 -21.01 -2.22 -14.44
C ASP A 123 -20.30 -3.00 -13.32
N LEU A 124 -19.07 -2.60 -12.97
CA LEU A 124 -18.31 -3.20 -11.88
C LEU A 124 -19.00 -3.04 -10.52
N PHE A 125 -19.35 -1.81 -10.14
CA PHE A 125 -19.96 -1.54 -8.84
C PHE A 125 -21.36 -2.14 -8.72
N SER A 126 -22.19 -2.04 -9.77
CA SER A 126 -23.52 -2.64 -9.77
C SER A 126 -23.47 -4.16 -9.62
N TYR A 127 -22.46 -4.83 -10.18
CA TYR A 127 -22.25 -6.26 -10.01
C TYR A 127 -21.97 -6.61 -8.56
N PHE A 128 -20.94 -6.02 -7.95
CA PHE A 128 -20.52 -6.38 -6.59
C PHE A 128 -21.49 -5.89 -5.50
N LEU A 129 -22.25 -4.82 -5.75
CA LEU A 129 -23.27 -4.31 -4.82
C LEU A 129 -24.37 -5.36 -4.52
N LYS A 130 -24.63 -6.29 -5.45
CA LYS A 130 -25.57 -7.40 -5.24
C LYS A 130 -25.11 -8.37 -4.14
N HIS A 131 -23.82 -8.37 -3.82
CA HIS A 131 -23.19 -9.26 -2.86
C HIS A 131 -22.79 -8.57 -1.56
N ARG A 132 -23.23 -7.33 -1.34
CA ARG A 132 -22.88 -6.57 -0.12
C ARG A 132 -23.32 -7.25 1.18
N HIS A 133 -22.51 -7.05 2.21
CA HIS A 133 -22.82 -7.32 3.59
C HIS A 133 -23.42 -6.04 4.19
N GLY A 134 -24.71 -6.06 4.54
CA GLY A 134 -25.41 -4.89 5.08
C GLY A 134 -26.03 -3.97 4.02
N GLN A 135 -26.18 -2.68 4.35
CA GLN A 135 -26.93 -1.73 3.52
C GLN A 135 -26.10 -1.08 2.40
N SER A 136 -24.78 -0.97 2.58
CA SER A 136 -23.86 -0.31 1.64
C SER A 136 -22.53 -1.06 1.53
N LEU A 137 -21.71 -0.66 0.56
CA LEU A 137 -20.31 -1.07 0.45
C LEU A 137 -19.39 0.08 0.82
N ASP A 138 -18.33 -0.23 1.55
CA ASP A 138 -17.25 0.72 1.79
C ASP A 138 -16.30 0.70 0.59
N ILE A 139 -16.40 1.69 -0.29
CA ILE A 139 -15.61 1.72 -1.54
C ILE A 139 -14.47 2.74 -1.43
N ALA A 140 -13.25 2.27 -1.71
CA ALA A 140 -12.05 3.07 -1.90
C ALA A 140 -11.47 2.84 -3.31
N ILE A 141 -10.93 3.89 -3.94
CA ILE A 141 -10.38 3.83 -5.29
C ILE A 141 -9.10 4.65 -5.44
N GLU A 142 -8.09 4.09 -6.09
CA GLU A 142 -6.89 4.81 -6.55
C GLU A 142 -7.16 5.54 -7.88
N ILE A 143 -6.68 6.78 -7.99
CA ILE A 143 -6.97 7.69 -9.10
C ILE A 143 -5.67 8.29 -9.66
N ASP A 144 -5.50 8.21 -10.98
CA ASP A 144 -4.63 9.12 -11.71
C ASP A 144 -5.41 10.40 -12.03
N PRO A 145 -5.02 11.57 -11.48
CA PRO A 145 -5.77 12.80 -11.66
C PRO A 145 -5.85 13.23 -13.13
N ARG A 146 -4.88 12.84 -13.97
CA ARG A 146 -4.82 13.23 -15.39
C ARG A 146 -5.97 12.68 -16.23
N THR A 147 -6.63 11.63 -15.75
CA THR A 147 -7.67 10.90 -16.49
C THR A 147 -9.00 10.87 -15.75
N LEU A 148 -9.14 11.59 -14.63
CA LEU A 148 -10.40 11.69 -13.92
C LEU A 148 -11.39 12.57 -14.69
N THR A 149 -12.61 12.07 -14.90
CA THR A 149 -13.67 12.80 -15.61
C THR A 149 -14.84 13.13 -14.70
N LYS A 150 -15.61 14.17 -15.04
CA LYS A 150 -16.84 14.53 -14.31
C LYS A 150 -17.86 13.39 -14.27
N ASN A 151 -17.96 12.60 -15.33
CA ASN A 151 -18.87 11.44 -15.38
C ASN A 151 -18.43 10.32 -14.42
N GLN A 152 -17.13 10.07 -14.29
CA GLN A 152 -16.64 9.12 -13.26
C GLN A 152 -16.96 9.63 -11.84
N VAL A 153 -16.85 10.95 -11.59
CA VAL A 153 -17.27 11.54 -10.31
C VAL A 153 -18.75 11.31 -10.03
N GLN A 154 -19.63 11.39 -11.05
CA GLN A 154 -21.04 11.06 -10.87
C GLN A 154 -21.26 9.58 -10.53
N VAL A 155 -20.50 8.67 -11.12
CA VAL A 155 -20.52 7.25 -10.75
C VAL A 155 -20.06 7.08 -9.29
N PHE A 156 -18.98 7.74 -8.88
CA PHE A 156 -18.51 7.70 -7.49
C PHE A 156 -19.58 8.17 -6.50
N LYS A 157 -20.30 9.24 -6.84
CA LYS A 157 -21.42 9.76 -6.05
C LYS A 157 -22.56 8.75 -5.97
N LYS A 158 -22.96 8.18 -7.11
CA LYS A 158 -24.04 7.17 -7.20
C LYS A 158 -23.77 5.96 -6.31
N TYR A 159 -22.52 5.48 -6.28
CA TYR A 159 -22.11 4.31 -5.50
C TYR A 159 -21.55 4.66 -4.12
N ARG A 160 -21.60 5.93 -3.71
CA ARG A 160 -21.14 6.43 -2.40
C ARG A 160 -19.69 6.03 -2.08
N VAL A 161 -18.79 6.24 -3.04
CA VAL A 161 -17.34 6.09 -2.82
C VAL A 161 -16.94 6.94 -1.62
N LYS A 162 -16.32 6.30 -0.62
CA LYS A 162 -15.96 6.94 0.64
C LYS A 162 -14.55 7.53 0.60
N LYS A 163 -13.64 6.90 -0.15
CA LYS A 163 -12.23 7.29 -0.17
C LYS A 163 -11.64 7.26 -1.57
N VAL A 164 -10.84 8.27 -1.89
CA VAL A 164 -10.02 8.30 -3.11
C VAL A 164 -8.55 8.47 -2.73
N SER A 165 -7.65 7.84 -3.49
CA SER A 165 -6.21 8.06 -3.39
C SER A 165 -5.67 8.64 -4.69
N PHE A 166 -5.15 9.86 -4.66
CA PHE A 166 -4.56 10.50 -5.82
C PHE A 166 -3.06 10.25 -5.90
N GLY A 167 -2.63 9.73 -7.05
CA GLY A 167 -1.21 9.69 -7.41
C GLY A 167 -0.67 11.08 -7.76
N ILE A 168 -0.23 11.86 -6.77
CA ILE A 168 0.32 13.21 -6.98
C ILE A 168 1.82 13.15 -7.32
N GLN A 169 2.58 12.43 -6.50
CA GLN A 169 4.01 12.23 -6.56
C GLN A 169 4.82 13.50 -6.28
N ASP A 170 4.67 14.52 -7.12
CA ASP A 170 5.33 15.83 -7.02
C ASP A 170 4.58 16.88 -7.87
N PHE A 171 4.60 18.15 -7.47
CA PHE A 171 4.11 19.28 -8.26
C PHE A 171 5.21 20.04 -9.01
N ASP A 172 6.48 19.79 -8.72
CA ASP A 172 7.60 20.38 -9.46
C ASP A 172 7.62 19.89 -10.91
N GLN A 173 7.57 20.83 -11.84
CA GLN A 173 7.48 20.52 -13.27
C GLN A 173 8.73 19.76 -13.78
N SER A 174 9.92 20.06 -13.28
CA SER A 174 11.16 19.40 -13.69
C SER A 174 11.15 17.94 -13.23
N VAL A 175 10.69 17.68 -12.01
CA VAL A 175 10.50 16.32 -11.48
C VAL A 175 9.46 15.57 -12.31
N GLN A 176 8.31 16.19 -12.60
CA GLN A 176 7.23 15.59 -13.39
C GLN A 176 7.69 15.19 -14.80
N ILE A 177 8.46 16.04 -15.47
CA ILE A 177 9.06 15.73 -16.78
C ILE A 177 10.03 14.56 -16.66
N ALA A 178 10.93 14.59 -15.66
CA ALA A 178 11.95 13.56 -15.45
C ALA A 178 11.37 12.17 -15.15
N ILE A 179 10.13 12.09 -14.66
CA ILE A 179 9.44 10.83 -14.37
C ILE A 179 8.33 10.47 -15.37
N ASN A 180 8.16 11.28 -16.44
CA ASN A 180 7.10 11.15 -17.45
C ASN A 180 5.68 11.15 -16.86
N ARG A 181 5.41 12.11 -15.98
CA ARG A 181 4.12 12.29 -15.30
C ARG A 181 3.77 13.77 -15.14
N VAL A 182 3.61 14.48 -16.26
CA VAL A 182 3.16 15.88 -16.24
C VAL A 182 1.69 15.95 -15.78
N GLN A 183 1.46 16.65 -14.69
CA GLN A 183 0.16 16.90 -14.06
C GLN A 183 0.20 18.24 -13.29
N PRO A 184 -0.16 19.36 -13.94
CA PRO A 184 -0.11 20.67 -13.29
C PRO A 184 -0.98 20.74 -12.04
N TYR A 185 -0.59 21.59 -11.08
CA TYR A 185 -1.33 21.80 -9.84
C TYR A 185 -2.80 22.18 -10.07
N GLU A 186 -3.07 23.10 -11.01
CA GLU A 186 -4.44 23.55 -11.29
C GLU A 186 -5.35 22.41 -11.78
N LEU A 187 -4.82 21.44 -12.52
CA LEU A 187 -5.58 20.25 -12.93
C LEU A 187 -6.02 19.44 -11.70
N VAL A 188 -5.09 19.19 -10.77
CA VAL A 188 -5.40 18.43 -9.54
C VAL A 188 -6.38 19.21 -8.66
N LYS A 189 -6.18 20.52 -8.52
CA LYS A 189 -7.05 21.41 -7.76
C LYS A 189 -8.49 21.36 -8.26
N GLU A 190 -8.69 21.49 -9.57
CA GLU A 190 -10.03 21.38 -10.17
C GLU A 190 -10.67 20.02 -9.86
N MET A 191 -9.91 18.93 -9.94
CA MET A 191 -10.42 17.58 -9.66
C MET A 191 -10.81 17.39 -8.20
N VAL A 192 -10.01 17.90 -7.26
CA VAL A 192 -10.29 17.85 -5.83
C VAL A 192 -11.53 18.67 -5.49
N GLN A 193 -11.67 19.87 -6.08
CA GLN A 193 -12.84 20.73 -5.91
C GLN A 193 -14.11 20.05 -6.43
N ASN A 194 -14.08 19.56 -7.68
CA ASN A 194 -15.21 18.85 -8.29
C ASN A 194 -15.66 17.63 -7.46
N LEU A 195 -14.71 16.87 -6.89
CA LEU A 195 -15.01 15.73 -6.03
C LEU A 195 -15.70 16.14 -4.73
N ARG A 196 -15.15 17.14 -4.02
CA ARG A 196 -15.72 17.61 -2.75
C ARG A 196 -17.08 18.27 -2.92
N GLU A 197 -17.27 19.04 -4.00
CA GLU A 197 -18.57 19.60 -4.34
C GLU A 197 -19.61 18.51 -4.65
N SER A 198 -19.18 17.43 -5.31
CA SER A 198 -20.08 16.32 -5.66
C SER A 198 -20.36 15.38 -4.49
N ILE A 199 -19.37 15.16 -3.63
CA ILE A 199 -19.35 14.19 -2.52
C ILE A 199 -18.68 14.86 -1.30
N PRO A 200 -19.41 15.64 -0.50
CA PRO A 200 -18.82 16.42 0.61
C PRO A 200 -18.09 15.60 1.69
N GLU A 201 -18.52 14.36 1.90
CA GLU A 201 -17.98 13.43 2.91
C GLU A 201 -16.80 12.59 2.39
N ILE A 202 -16.26 12.86 1.20
CA ILE A 202 -15.22 12.03 0.60
C ILE A 202 -13.86 12.25 1.28
N GLU A 203 -13.24 11.15 1.74
CA GLU A 203 -11.86 11.16 2.22
C GLU A 203 -10.88 11.16 1.05
N ILE A 204 -9.90 12.06 1.09
CA ILE A 204 -8.88 12.21 0.05
C ILE A 204 -7.49 11.88 0.61
N ASN A 205 -6.85 10.85 0.04
CA ASN A 205 -5.43 10.58 0.22
C ASN A 205 -4.60 11.14 -0.92
N PHE A 206 -3.43 11.72 -0.63
CA PHE A 206 -2.40 12.03 -1.62
C PHE A 206 -1.19 11.12 -1.47
N ASP A 207 -0.80 10.46 -2.56
CA ASP A 207 0.46 9.75 -2.67
C ASP A 207 1.54 10.71 -3.19
N LEU A 208 2.57 10.94 -2.39
CA LEU A 208 3.76 11.74 -2.66
C LEU A 208 4.99 10.85 -2.61
N ILE A 209 6.05 11.22 -3.34
CA ILE A 209 7.29 10.46 -3.35
C ILE A 209 8.49 11.38 -3.12
N TYR A 210 9.35 11.03 -2.18
CA TYR A 210 10.65 11.69 -2.01
C TYR A 210 11.81 10.87 -2.57
N GLY A 211 12.86 11.56 -3.02
CA GLY A 211 14.02 11.00 -3.70
C GLY A 211 13.79 10.72 -5.19
N LEU A 212 12.78 11.34 -5.82
CA LEU A 212 12.63 11.37 -7.28
C LEU A 212 13.74 12.20 -7.94
N PRO A 213 14.02 11.99 -9.24
CA PRO A 213 15.03 12.77 -9.95
C PRO A 213 14.71 14.27 -9.92
N LYS A 214 15.75 15.11 -9.84
CA LYS A 214 15.68 16.58 -9.80
C LYS A 214 15.09 17.19 -8.53
N GLN A 215 14.58 16.39 -7.59
CA GLN A 215 14.08 16.92 -6.32
C GLN A 215 15.18 17.56 -5.49
N ASN A 216 14.87 18.71 -4.89
CA ASN A 216 15.67 19.34 -3.86
C ASN A 216 14.80 19.77 -2.67
N LEU A 217 15.40 20.40 -1.64
CA LEU A 217 14.66 20.80 -0.45
C LEU A 217 13.60 21.84 -0.80
N GLU A 218 13.98 22.87 -1.55
CA GLU A 218 13.06 23.91 -2.02
C GLU A 218 11.90 23.32 -2.82
N SER A 219 12.18 22.44 -3.78
CA SER A 219 11.14 21.85 -4.63
C SER A 219 10.15 20.99 -3.83
N ILE A 220 10.62 20.20 -2.87
CA ILE A 220 9.72 19.39 -2.02
C ILE A 220 8.90 20.27 -1.10
N MET A 221 9.48 21.33 -0.52
CA MET A 221 8.75 22.24 0.36
C MET A 221 7.66 22.98 -0.42
N ASN A 222 7.97 23.48 -1.62
CA ASN A 222 6.99 24.09 -2.52
C ASN A 222 5.85 23.10 -2.87
N THR A 223 6.19 21.85 -3.16
CA THR A 223 5.18 20.80 -3.39
C THR A 223 4.30 20.58 -2.17
N LEU A 224 4.86 20.55 -0.96
CA LEU A 224 4.08 20.37 0.27
C LEU A 224 3.18 21.57 0.58
N GLU A 225 3.62 22.79 0.33
CA GLU A 225 2.77 24.00 0.43
C GLU A 225 1.55 23.91 -0.50
N LEU A 226 1.76 23.51 -1.76
CA LEU A 226 0.68 23.27 -2.71
C LEU A 226 -0.25 22.15 -2.24
N VAL A 227 0.29 21.07 -1.67
CA VAL A 227 -0.51 19.99 -1.07
C VAL A 227 -1.37 20.51 0.09
N MET A 228 -0.84 21.37 0.95
CA MET A 228 -1.62 21.96 2.05
C MET A 228 -2.78 22.82 1.56
N ASN A 229 -2.62 23.53 0.44
CA ASN A 229 -3.71 24.29 -0.18
C ASN A 229 -4.88 23.41 -0.67
N LEU A 230 -4.62 22.12 -0.94
CA LEU A 230 -5.66 21.15 -1.30
C LEU A 230 -6.18 20.37 -0.08
N ALA A 231 -5.53 20.51 1.07
CA ALA A 231 -5.93 19.98 2.38
C ALA A 231 -6.40 18.50 2.34
N PRO A 232 -5.59 17.54 1.87
CA PRO A 232 -5.98 16.12 1.89
C PRO A 232 -6.19 15.61 3.32
N ASP A 233 -6.99 14.58 3.48
CA ASP A 233 -7.27 13.96 4.78
C ASP A 233 -6.11 13.07 5.23
N THR A 234 -5.46 12.40 4.26
CA THR A 234 -4.26 11.59 4.51
C THR A 234 -3.20 11.83 3.46
N ILE A 235 -1.94 11.63 3.84
CA ILE A 235 -0.79 11.76 2.94
C ILE A 235 0.09 10.54 3.13
N ALA A 236 0.45 9.90 2.03
CA ALA A 236 1.46 8.88 2.01
C ALA A 236 2.70 9.40 1.28
N PHE A 237 3.79 9.63 2.01
CA PHE A 237 4.99 10.31 1.54
C PHE A 237 6.16 9.33 1.37
N TYR A 238 6.06 8.49 0.35
CA TYR A 238 6.89 7.31 0.16
C TYR A 238 8.33 7.60 -0.29
N SER A 239 9.25 6.79 0.20
CA SER A 239 10.61 6.72 -0.36
C SER A 239 10.59 6.15 -1.78
N TYR A 240 11.23 6.84 -2.74
CA TYR A 240 11.43 6.30 -4.08
C TYR A 240 12.34 5.05 -4.05
N ALA A 241 11.83 3.91 -4.54
CA ALA A 241 12.59 2.68 -4.69
C ALA A 241 13.13 2.56 -6.13
N HIS A 242 14.41 2.89 -6.33
CA HIS A 242 15.10 2.76 -7.60
C HIS A 242 15.75 1.37 -7.73
N LEU A 243 15.12 0.48 -8.50
CA LEU A 243 15.51 -0.91 -8.76
C LEU A 243 15.49 -1.22 -10.28
N PRO A 244 16.28 -0.51 -11.12
CA PRO A 244 16.21 -0.58 -12.58
C PRO A 244 16.57 -1.96 -13.17
N GLN A 245 17.24 -2.81 -12.40
CA GLN A 245 17.52 -4.19 -12.78
C GLN A 245 16.26 -5.07 -12.80
N ARG A 246 15.30 -4.78 -11.90
CA ARG A 246 14.00 -5.47 -11.82
C ARG A 246 12.92 -4.72 -12.60
N LEU A 247 12.92 -3.39 -12.53
CA LEU A 247 11.92 -2.52 -13.10
C LEU A 247 12.50 -1.74 -14.28
N LYS A 248 12.45 -2.35 -15.48
CA LYS A 248 13.13 -1.82 -16.68
C LYS A 248 12.78 -0.37 -17.01
N ASN A 249 11.55 0.08 -16.73
CA ASN A 249 11.12 1.46 -16.93
C ASN A 249 11.92 2.49 -16.13
N GLN A 250 12.49 2.10 -14.99
CA GLN A 250 13.30 3.00 -14.16
C GLN A 250 14.66 3.29 -14.79
N LYS A 251 15.11 2.51 -15.79
CA LYS A 251 16.31 2.84 -16.59
C LYS A 251 16.18 4.14 -17.40
N LEU A 252 14.95 4.64 -17.55
CA LEU A 252 14.66 5.91 -18.22
C LEU A 252 14.89 7.12 -17.30
N ILE A 253 15.10 6.90 -16.00
CA ILE A 253 15.50 7.94 -15.05
C ILE A 253 17.02 8.06 -15.05
N LYS A 254 17.53 9.29 -15.08
CA LYS A 254 18.96 9.58 -15.00
C LYS A 254 19.46 9.41 -13.57
N ASN A 255 20.46 8.57 -13.35
CA ASN A 255 21.01 8.31 -12.02
C ASN A 255 21.66 9.54 -11.38
N GLU A 256 22.27 10.41 -12.19
CA GLU A 256 22.89 11.67 -11.72
C GLU A 256 21.90 12.64 -11.07
N ASP A 257 20.61 12.49 -11.38
CA ASP A 257 19.54 13.33 -10.84
C ASP A 257 18.97 12.80 -9.51
N LEU A 258 19.40 11.62 -9.06
CA LEU A 258 18.88 10.97 -7.87
C LEU A 258 19.69 11.34 -6.63
N LYS A 259 18.96 11.57 -5.53
CA LYS A 259 19.56 11.72 -4.20
C LYS A 259 19.62 10.37 -3.48
N SER A 260 20.67 10.20 -2.67
CA SER A 260 20.89 9.01 -1.84
C SER A 260 21.38 9.39 -0.44
N GLY A 261 21.31 8.44 0.50
CA GLY A 261 21.81 8.61 1.87
C GLY A 261 21.22 9.84 2.57
N MET A 262 22.09 10.64 3.20
CA MET A 262 21.70 11.84 3.95
C MET A 262 20.90 12.85 3.12
N ALA A 263 21.27 13.08 1.86
CA ALA A 263 20.57 14.04 1.01
C ALA A 263 19.10 13.63 0.75
N LYS A 264 18.82 12.32 0.67
CA LYS A 264 17.47 11.80 0.53
C LYS A 264 16.73 11.75 1.86
N LEU A 265 17.42 11.46 2.96
CA LEU A 265 16.81 11.53 4.27
C LEU A 265 16.40 12.95 4.65
N GLU A 266 17.21 13.97 4.33
CA GLU A 266 16.86 15.34 4.65
C GLU A 266 15.56 15.77 3.96
N LEU A 267 15.32 15.33 2.71
CA LEU A 267 14.03 15.53 2.04
C LEU A 267 12.86 14.97 2.86
N PHE A 268 13.02 13.75 3.38
CA PHE A 268 11.98 13.11 4.18
C PHE A 268 11.80 13.81 5.53
N LYS A 269 12.90 14.14 6.21
CA LYS A 269 12.88 14.81 7.51
C LYS A 269 12.21 16.17 7.43
N SER A 270 12.63 17.03 6.49
CA SER A 270 12.03 18.35 6.32
C SER A 270 10.55 18.26 5.96
N GLY A 271 10.18 17.36 5.04
CA GLY A 271 8.77 17.17 4.70
C GLY A 271 7.94 16.61 5.85
N ARG A 272 8.52 15.71 6.64
CA ARG A 272 7.90 15.17 7.85
C ARG A 272 7.65 16.25 8.90
N GLU A 273 8.65 17.07 9.20
CA GLU A 273 8.55 18.17 10.16
C GLU A 273 7.50 19.18 9.70
N PHE A 274 7.48 19.52 8.41
CA PHE A 274 6.48 20.39 7.82
C PHE A 274 5.06 19.83 7.99
N LEU A 275 4.82 18.56 7.65
CA LEU A 275 3.49 17.97 7.81
C LEU A 275 3.01 17.97 9.27
N LEU A 276 3.90 17.66 10.20
CA LEU A 276 3.59 17.72 11.63
C LEU A 276 3.22 19.13 12.08
N SER A 277 3.97 20.15 11.64
CA SER A 277 3.69 21.55 11.99
C SER A 277 2.41 22.10 11.36
N HIS A 278 1.87 21.43 10.34
CA HIS A 278 0.64 21.81 9.63
C HIS A 278 -0.57 20.95 9.99
N GLY A 279 -0.59 20.37 11.19
CA GLY A 279 -1.78 19.72 11.74
C GLY A 279 -2.02 18.29 11.25
N TYR A 280 -0.96 17.60 10.81
CA TYR A 280 -1.00 16.16 10.55
C TYR A 280 -0.29 15.40 11.67
N SER A 281 -0.82 14.24 12.03
CA SER A 281 -0.14 13.26 12.86
C SER A 281 0.53 12.21 11.98
N ALA A 282 1.70 11.72 12.39
CA ALA A 282 2.31 10.57 11.73
C ALA A 282 1.58 9.29 12.16
N LEU A 283 1.09 8.52 11.21
CA LEU A 283 0.50 7.20 11.44
C LEU A 283 1.59 6.15 11.67
N GLY A 284 2.62 6.15 10.83
CA GLY A 284 3.77 5.25 10.88
C GLY A 284 4.69 5.51 9.69
N LEU A 285 6.01 5.39 9.90
CA LEU A 285 7.10 5.70 8.94
C LEU A 285 6.80 6.91 8.03
N ASP A 286 6.17 6.66 6.88
CA ASP A 286 5.92 7.59 5.78
C ASP A 286 4.43 7.96 5.56
N HIS A 287 3.51 7.61 6.48
CA HIS A 287 2.09 7.96 6.36
C HIS A 287 1.64 8.95 7.42
N PHE A 288 0.76 9.85 7.02
CA PHE A 288 0.26 10.97 7.80
C PHE A 288 -1.25 11.08 7.67
N ALA A 289 -1.92 11.49 8.74
CA ALA A 289 -3.34 11.78 8.74
C ALA A 289 -3.58 13.16 9.36
N LYS A 290 -4.50 13.92 8.80
CA LYS A 290 -4.92 15.18 9.40
C LYS A 290 -5.52 14.89 10.78
N ILE A 291 -5.16 15.69 11.78
CA ILE A 291 -5.61 15.47 13.16
C ILE A 291 -7.15 15.48 13.21
N GLY A 292 -7.73 14.49 13.90
CA GLY A 292 -9.17 14.31 14.04
C GLY A 292 -9.84 13.50 12.91
N THR A 293 -9.10 13.08 11.89
CA THR A 293 -9.62 12.14 10.87
C THR A 293 -9.70 10.70 11.39
N SER A 294 -10.41 9.84 10.65
CA SER A 294 -10.66 8.44 11.00
C SER A 294 -9.39 7.64 11.34
N LEU A 295 -8.30 7.83 10.58
CA LEU A 295 -7.03 7.13 10.85
C LEU A 295 -6.25 7.72 12.04
N ASP A 296 -6.33 9.02 12.27
CA ASP A 296 -5.72 9.64 13.46
C ASP A 296 -6.39 9.15 14.75
N ILE A 297 -7.73 9.07 14.73
CA ILE A 297 -8.53 8.51 15.83
C ILE A 297 -8.17 7.03 16.03
N ALA A 298 -8.18 6.24 14.95
CA ALA A 298 -7.86 4.81 15.03
C ALA A 298 -6.45 4.54 15.59
N LYS A 299 -5.48 5.41 15.27
CA LYS A 299 -4.14 5.34 15.87
C LYS A 299 -4.18 5.57 17.38
N LYS A 300 -4.85 6.63 17.84
CA LYS A 300 -4.98 6.95 19.28
C LYS A 300 -5.67 5.83 20.06
N GLU A 301 -6.61 5.14 19.42
CA GLU A 301 -7.32 3.99 19.99
C GLU A 301 -6.59 2.65 19.84
N LYS A 302 -5.37 2.63 19.26
CA LYS A 302 -4.60 1.40 18.97
C LYS A 302 -5.37 0.38 18.11
N LYS A 303 -6.17 0.87 17.17
CA LYS A 303 -6.93 0.06 16.19
C LYS A 303 -6.36 0.13 14.77
N LEU A 304 -5.28 0.89 14.59
CA LEU A 304 -4.63 1.02 13.30
C LEU A 304 -3.91 -0.29 12.92
N THR A 305 -4.13 -0.76 11.70
CA THR A 305 -3.42 -1.88 11.12
C THR A 305 -2.78 -1.47 9.80
N ARG A 306 -2.05 -2.41 9.17
CA ARG A 306 -1.36 -2.20 7.90
C ARG A 306 -1.49 -3.42 7.00
N ASN A 307 -1.76 -3.18 5.73
CA ASN A 307 -1.79 -4.19 4.67
C ASN A 307 -1.11 -3.67 3.39
N PHE A 308 -1.32 -4.35 2.26
CA PHE A 308 -0.73 -3.98 0.97
C PHE A 308 -1.17 -2.61 0.43
N MET A 309 -2.31 -2.09 0.92
CA MET A 309 -2.87 -0.79 0.52
C MET A 309 -2.48 0.33 1.50
N GLY A 310 -1.66 0.04 2.52
CA GLY A 310 -1.19 1.01 3.51
C GLY A 310 -1.84 0.85 4.88
N HIS A 311 -1.86 1.94 5.65
CA HIS A 311 -2.50 1.99 6.96
C HIS A 311 -4.02 2.07 6.82
N THR A 312 -4.73 1.28 7.62
CA THR A 312 -6.19 1.19 7.61
C THR A 312 -6.72 0.76 8.98
N VAL A 313 -8.03 0.84 9.16
CA VAL A 313 -8.74 0.06 10.18
C VAL A 313 -9.18 -1.25 9.53
N SER A 314 -8.92 -2.39 10.19
CA SER A 314 -9.36 -3.69 9.64
C SER A 314 -10.89 -3.74 9.66
N LYS A 315 -11.49 -4.02 8.51
CA LYS A 315 -12.95 -4.11 8.38
C LYS A 315 -13.42 -5.56 8.34
N SER A 316 -12.61 -6.44 7.75
CA SER A 316 -12.74 -7.89 7.81
C SER A 316 -11.44 -8.58 8.23
N GLN A 317 -11.53 -9.87 8.57
CA GLN A 317 -10.39 -10.75 8.81
C GLN A 317 -9.83 -11.35 7.51
N VAL A 318 -10.59 -11.30 6.41
CA VAL A 318 -10.20 -11.84 5.10
C VAL A 318 -10.28 -10.74 4.04
N ILE A 319 -9.16 -10.58 3.33
CA ILE A 319 -9.09 -9.83 2.08
C ILE A 319 -9.08 -10.85 0.95
N LEU A 320 -10.05 -10.75 0.04
CA LEU A 320 -10.11 -11.54 -1.19
C LEU A 320 -9.64 -10.67 -2.36
N GLY A 321 -8.50 -11.05 -2.94
CA GLY A 321 -7.92 -10.38 -4.09
C GLY A 321 -8.45 -10.93 -5.40
N LEU A 322 -8.98 -10.08 -6.27
CA LEU A 322 -9.42 -10.42 -7.63
C LEU A 322 -8.53 -9.71 -8.67
N GLY A 323 -8.29 -10.41 -9.78
CA GLY A 323 -7.48 -9.91 -10.90
C GLY A 323 -6.02 -10.35 -10.86
N SER A 324 -5.31 -10.10 -11.95
CA SER A 324 -3.88 -10.43 -12.05
C SER A 324 -3.07 -9.74 -10.95
N SER A 325 -2.09 -10.47 -10.40
CA SER A 325 -1.20 -10.03 -9.29
C SER A 325 -1.86 -9.76 -7.93
N SER A 326 -3.19 -9.81 -7.84
CA SER A 326 -3.94 -9.59 -6.59
C SER A 326 -3.49 -10.55 -5.49
N ILE A 327 -3.58 -10.10 -4.25
CA ILE A 327 -3.23 -10.89 -3.08
C ILE A 327 -4.47 -11.05 -2.22
N SER A 328 -4.84 -12.30 -1.97
CA SER A 328 -5.78 -12.69 -0.93
C SER A 328 -5.02 -12.99 0.36
N SER A 329 -5.55 -12.54 1.50
CA SER A 329 -4.95 -12.76 2.82
C SER A 329 -6.03 -13.03 3.84
N GLY A 330 -5.85 -14.09 4.62
CA GLY A 330 -6.59 -14.37 5.85
C GLY A 330 -5.68 -14.38 7.07
N LYS A 331 -6.16 -14.99 8.17
CA LYS A 331 -5.36 -15.27 9.37
C LYS A 331 -4.36 -16.38 9.06
N ASN A 332 -4.80 -17.42 8.36
CA ASN A 332 -4.01 -18.63 8.14
C ASN A 332 -3.33 -18.68 6.77
N PHE A 333 -3.82 -17.94 5.77
CA PHE A 333 -3.30 -18.08 4.41
C PHE A 333 -2.99 -16.76 3.72
N ILE A 334 -2.04 -16.82 2.80
CA ILE A 334 -1.76 -15.80 1.79
C ILE A 334 -1.75 -16.50 0.43
N TYR A 335 -2.54 -15.99 -0.51
CA TYR A 335 -2.63 -16.48 -1.88
C TYR A 335 -2.43 -15.31 -2.84
N GLN A 336 -1.63 -15.50 -3.88
CA GLN A 336 -1.42 -14.48 -4.90
C GLN A 336 -1.71 -15.02 -6.29
N ASN A 337 -2.53 -14.29 -7.04
CA ASN A 337 -2.80 -14.56 -8.45
C ASN A 337 -1.55 -14.33 -9.31
N ASP A 338 -1.47 -15.01 -10.46
CA ASP A 338 -0.37 -14.77 -11.38
C ASP A 338 -0.35 -13.30 -11.84
N SER A 339 0.85 -12.72 -11.83
CA SER A 339 1.09 -11.35 -12.25
C SER A 339 1.08 -11.18 -13.77
N ASN A 340 1.17 -12.28 -14.52
CA ASN A 340 1.00 -12.30 -15.96
C ASN A 340 -0.48 -12.40 -16.31
N ILE A 341 -1.03 -11.30 -16.86
CA ILE A 341 -2.44 -11.18 -17.22
C ILE A 341 -2.91 -12.26 -18.20
N LYS A 342 -2.04 -12.75 -19.10
CA LYS A 342 -2.40 -13.81 -20.06
C LYS A 342 -2.62 -15.14 -19.35
N VAL A 343 -1.66 -15.54 -18.51
CA VAL A 343 -1.75 -16.76 -17.69
C VAL A 343 -2.98 -16.69 -16.78
N TYR A 344 -3.22 -15.54 -16.15
CA TYR A 344 -4.41 -15.33 -15.33
C TYR A 344 -5.70 -15.60 -16.13
N LYS A 345 -5.86 -14.97 -17.30
CA LYS A 345 -7.04 -15.15 -18.17
C LYS A 345 -7.21 -16.62 -18.62
N GLU A 346 -6.12 -17.25 -19.07
CA GLU A 346 -6.10 -18.64 -19.51
C GLU A 346 -6.58 -19.61 -18.42
N MET A 347 -6.18 -19.39 -17.16
CA MET A 347 -6.62 -20.24 -16.04
C MET A 347 -8.10 -20.05 -15.71
N ILE A 348 -8.60 -18.81 -15.79
CA ILE A 348 -10.03 -18.52 -15.57
C ILE A 348 -10.90 -19.11 -16.69
N ASP A 349 -10.46 -19.09 -17.95
CA ASP A 349 -11.20 -19.72 -19.05
C ASP A 349 -11.25 -21.25 -18.93
N GLN A 350 -10.28 -21.86 -18.25
CA GLN A 350 -10.32 -23.28 -17.86
C GLN A 350 -11.22 -23.57 -16.64
N GLY A 351 -11.88 -22.55 -16.08
CA GLY A 351 -12.71 -22.67 -14.89
C GLY A 351 -11.90 -22.90 -13.62
N ARG A 352 -10.65 -22.42 -13.54
CA ARG A 352 -9.74 -22.69 -12.42
C ARG A 352 -9.30 -21.41 -11.73
N LEU A 353 -9.46 -21.38 -10.41
CA LEU A 353 -8.73 -20.45 -9.55
C LEU A 353 -7.28 -20.92 -9.42
N TYR A 354 -6.35 -20.12 -9.95
CA TYR A 354 -4.92 -20.41 -9.96
C TYR A 354 -4.14 -19.39 -9.13
N PHE A 355 -3.45 -19.89 -8.11
CA PHE A 355 -2.58 -19.10 -7.26
C PHE A 355 -1.12 -19.40 -7.58
N LYS A 356 -0.40 -18.38 -8.03
CA LYS A 356 1.01 -18.48 -8.39
C LYS A 356 1.89 -18.66 -7.16
N ASN A 357 1.60 -17.89 -6.11
CA ASN A 357 2.34 -17.92 -4.85
C ASN A 357 1.38 -18.19 -3.70
N VAL A 358 1.77 -19.10 -2.82
CA VAL A 358 0.94 -19.54 -1.68
C VAL A 358 1.79 -19.65 -0.42
N HIS A 359 1.19 -19.25 0.71
CA HIS A 359 1.77 -19.43 2.03
C HIS A 359 0.69 -19.79 3.04
N GLN A 360 0.92 -20.84 3.84
CA GLN A 360 0.16 -21.12 5.05
C GLN A 360 0.96 -20.61 6.25
N ASN A 361 0.37 -19.66 6.98
CA ASN A 361 0.96 -19.05 8.17
C ASN A 361 1.02 -20.08 9.31
N SER A 362 2.23 -20.36 9.80
CA SER A 362 2.39 -21.06 11.08
C SER A 362 2.00 -20.17 12.26
N ASP A 363 1.88 -20.72 13.46
CA ASP A 363 1.59 -19.90 14.64
C ASP A 363 2.72 -18.90 14.95
N ASP A 364 3.97 -19.30 14.71
CA ASP A 364 5.12 -18.37 14.75
C ASP A 364 5.01 -17.24 13.69
N ASP A 365 4.43 -17.50 12.50
CA ASP A 365 4.24 -16.44 11.50
C ASP A 365 3.20 -15.42 11.98
N LYS A 366 2.12 -15.88 12.61
CA LYS A 366 1.06 -15.03 13.14
C LYS A 366 1.59 -14.11 14.25
N LYS A 367 2.38 -14.65 15.17
CA LYS A 367 3.04 -13.89 16.26
C LYS A 367 3.99 -12.83 15.71
N ARG A 368 4.88 -13.21 14.78
CA ARG A 368 5.82 -12.27 14.13
C ARG A 368 5.10 -11.20 13.32
N LYS A 369 4.01 -11.55 12.62
CA LYS A 369 3.16 -10.58 11.90
C LYS A 369 2.56 -9.55 12.84
N GLU A 370 2.05 -9.98 14.00
CA GLU A 370 1.52 -9.06 15.01
C GLU A 370 2.59 -8.13 15.56
N LEU A 371 3.74 -8.66 15.96
CA LEU A 371 4.88 -7.88 16.44
C LEU A 371 5.38 -6.87 15.40
N ILE A 372 5.58 -7.30 14.16
CA ILE A 372 6.01 -6.40 13.07
C ILE A 372 4.96 -5.31 12.82
N ASN A 373 3.66 -5.62 12.89
CA ASN A 373 2.61 -4.60 12.78
C ASN A 373 2.66 -3.60 13.94
N LYS A 374 2.87 -4.04 15.19
CA LYS A 374 3.06 -3.15 16.36
C LYS A 374 4.26 -2.24 16.15
N ILE A 375 5.40 -2.77 15.67
CA ILE A 375 6.59 -1.95 15.36
C ILE A 375 6.27 -0.89 14.31
N MET A 376 5.61 -1.28 13.22
CA MET A 376 5.35 -0.39 12.08
C MET A 376 4.25 0.65 12.35
N CYS A 377 3.28 0.37 13.24
CA CYS A 377 2.13 1.24 13.51
C CYS A 377 2.24 1.97 14.86
N GLU A 378 2.66 1.27 15.90
CA GLU A 378 2.64 1.74 17.30
C GLU A 378 4.02 2.15 17.80
N GLN A 379 5.11 1.69 17.18
CA GLN A 379 6.50 2.02 17.54
C GLN A 379 6.87 1.57 18.97
N VAL A 380 6.20 0.52 19.45
CA VAL A 380 6.41 -0.08 20.78
C VAL A 380 6.60 -1.59 20.62
N ILE A 381 7.44 -2.17 21.48
CA ILE A 381 7.62 -3.61 21.61
C ILE A 381 7.54 -3.93 23.11
N SER A 382 6.66 -4.83 23.54
CA SER A 382 6.56 -5.23 24.95
C SER A 382 7.55 -6.35 25.29
N ASN A 383 7.86 -6.54 26.58
CA ASN A 383 8.66 -7.69 27.02
C ASN A 383 8.02 -9.03 26.65
N THR A 384 6.70 -9.14 26.73
CA THR A 384 5.98 -10.34 26.29
C THR A 384 6.21 -10.64 24.80
N ASP A 385 6.25 -9.61 23.95
CA ASP A 385 6.54 -9.82 22.53
C ASP A 385 7.98 -10.34 22.31
N LEU A 386 8.94 -9.91 23.13
CA LEU A 386 10.35 -10.36 23.06
C LEU A 386 10.55 -11.79 23.55
N ASP A 387 9.78 -12.22 24.56
CA ASP A 387 9.84 -13.58 25.09
C ASP A 387 9.27 -14.59 24.09
N GLU A 388 8.26 -14.18 23.32
CA GLU A 388 7.59 -15.05 22.35
C GLU A 388 8.38 -15.26 21.05
N VAL A 389 9.33 -14.38 20.74
CA VAL A 389 10.05 -14.38 19.46
C VAL A 389 11.55 -14.17 19.70
N SER A 390 12.35 -15.19 19.39
CA SER A 390 13.82 -15.16 19.58
C SER A 390 14.46 -13.91 18.96
N ASN A 391 15.24 -13.19 19.78
CA ASN A 391 15.96 -11.97 19.41
C ASN A 391 17.20 -12.28 18.56
N SER A 392 17.50 -11.40 17.60
CA SER A 392 18.74 -11.47 16.80
C SER A 392 19.87 -10.66 17.46
N ALA A 393 21.13 -11.06 17.25
CA ALA A 393 22.29 -10.28 17.67
C ALA A 393 22.28 -8.84 17.09
N TYR A 394 21.60 -8.64 15.96
CA TYR A 394 21.41 -7.32 15.35
C TYR A 394 20.53 -6.39 16.19
N LEU A 395 19.58 -6.92 16.96
CA LEU A 395 18.75 -6.10 17.85
C LEU A 395 19.60 -5.48 18.97
N ASP A 396 20.53 -6.24 19.56
CA ASP A 396 21.45 -5.74 20.57
C ASP A 396 22.43 -4.70 20.00
N GLU A 397 22.79 -4.83 18.73
CA GLU A 397 23.61 -3.84 18.04
C GLU A 397 22.87 -2.50 17.88
N LEU A 398 21.61 -2.54 17.42
CA LEU A 398 20.75 -1.35 17.32
C LEU A 398 20.55 -0.69 18.69
N PHE A 399 20.40 -1.48 19.76
CA PHE A 399 20.32 -0.98 21.13
C PHE A 399 21.60 -0.26 21.57
N LYS A 400 22.77 -0.89 21.38
CA LYS A 400 24.08 -0.30 21.73
C LYS A 400 24.33 1.02 21.00
N ASP A 401 23.81 1.13 19.77
CA ASP A 401 23.93 2.33 18.96
C ASP A 401 22.89 3.40 19.28
N GLY A 402 21.94 3.12 20.18
CA GLY A 402 20.95 4.09 20.68
C GLY A 402 19.78 4.31 19.73
N VAL A 403 19.45 3.32 18.90
CA VAL A 403 18.28 3.37 17.99
C VAL A 403 16.96 3.30 18.75
N PHE A 404 16.94 2.66 19.92
CA PHE A 404 15.81 2.61 20.84
C PHE A 404 16.34 2.45 22.26
N ASP A 405 15.52 2.78 23.26
CA ASP A 405 15.85 2.53 24.66
C ASP A 405 15.08 1.31 25.20
N LYS A 406 15.61 0.70 26.27
CA LYS A 406 14.99 -0.41 27.00
C LYS A 406 14.44 0.12 28.32
N ASN A 407 13.19 -0.22 28.65
CA ASN A 407 12.56 0.08 29.94
C ASN A 407 11.87 -1.16 30.52
N GLU A 408 11.24 -1.03 31.70
CA GLU A 408 10.56 -2.16 32.37
C GLU A 408 9.39 -2.75 31.59
N SER A 409 8.82 -1.99 30.63
CA SER A 409 7.69 -2.43 29.81
C SER A 409 8.12 -3.04 28.47
N GLY A 410 9.36 -2.81 28.02
CA GLY A 410 9.90 -3.34 26.77
C GLY A 410 10.86 -2.38 26.05
N LEU A 411 10.73 -2.28 24.72
CA LEU A 411 11.53 -1.39 23.88
C LEU A 411 10.69 -0.17 23.45
N GLU A 412 11.28 1.01 23.61
CA GLU A 412 10.66 2.28 23.23
C GLU A 412 11.45 2.93 22.08
N ILE A 413 10.78 3.15 20.95
CA ILE A 413 11.37 3.73 19.75
C ILE A 413 11.01 5.22 19.71
N HIS A 414 12.03 6.08 19.78
CA HIS A 414 11.86 7.54 19.75
C HIS A 414 13.02 8.24 19.03
N GLY A 415 12.89 9.55 18.81
CA GLY A 415 13.93 10.36 18.18
C GLY A 415 14.34 9.81 16.81
N HIS A 416 15.62 9.49 16.65
CA HIS A 416 16.16 8.91 15.40
C HIS A 416 15.66 7.48 15.12
N GLY A 417 15.21 6.74 16.14
CA GLY A 417 14.75 5.36 15.99
C GLY A 417 13.63 5.16 14.97
N ILE A 418 12.81 6.19 14.76
CA ILE A 418 11.69 6.18 13.81
C ILE A 418 12.13 5.93 12.36
N TYR A 419 13.37 6.27 12.01
CA TYR A 419 13.92 6.04 10.66
C TYR A 419 14.36 4.58 10.46
N PHE A 420 14.49 3.82 11.54
CA PHE A 420 15.01 2.45 11.56
C PHE A 420 13.92 1.41 11.84
N LEU A 421 12.62 1.75 11.74
CA LEU A 421 11.53 0.79 12.00
C LEU A 421 11.64 -0.49 11.16
N ARG A 422 12.04 -0.38 9.89
CA ARG A 422 12.28 -1.56 9.03
C ARG A 422 13.47 -2.39 9.51
N ASN A 423 14.50 -1.75 10.05
CA ASN A 423 15.65 -2.43 10.63
C ASN A 423 15.27 -3.20 11.89
N ILE A 424 14.47 -2.58 12.76
CA ILE A 424 13.97 -3.21 13.98
C ILE A 424 13.04 -4.38 13.61
N ALA A 425 12.10 -4.19 12.69
CA ALA A 425 11.23 -5.27 12.20
C ALA A 425 12.02 -6.44 11.60
N SER A 426 13.14 -6.16 10.91
CA SER A 426 14.01 -7.19 10.33
C SER A 426 14.66 -8.11 11.36
N CYS A 427 14.81 -7.67 12.61
CA CYS A 427 15.33 -8.51 13.69
C CYS A 427 14.41 -9.69 14.02
N PHE A 428 13.13 -9.60 13.65
CA PHE A 428 12.09 -10.59 13.95
C PHE A 428 11.63 -11.36 12.70
N ASP A 429 12.28 -11.16 11.55
CA ASP A 429 11.92 -11.81 10.29
C ASP A 429 12.78 -13.05 10.05
N ARG A 430 12.17 -14.24 10.22
CA ARG A 430 12.86 -15.52 10.04
C ARG A 430 13.13 -15.88 8.57
N TYR A 431 12.50 -15.16 7.63
CA TYR A 431 12.64 -15.40 6.20
C TYR A 431 13.71 -14.52 5.56
N LEU A 432 14.33 -13.62 6.32
CA LEU A 432 15.56 -12.96 5.91
C LEU A 432 16.70 -13.97 6.01
N GLY A 433 17.29 -14.31 4.85
CA GLY A 433 18.56 -15.03 4.79
C GLY A 433 19.69 -14.07 4.44
N ASP A 434 20.92 -14.56 4.42
CA ASP A 434 22.13 -13.72 4.29
C ASP A 434 22.26 -13.00 2.92
N ASN A 435 21.61 -13.52 1.86
CA ASN A 435 21.66 -12.97 0.50
C ASN A 435 20.42 -12.14 0.13
N ILE A 436 20.33 -10.92 0.68
CA ILE A 436 19.23 -9.97 0.42
C ILE A 436 19.50 -9.05 -0.79
N GLY A 437 20.73 -9.06 -1.31
CA GLY A 437 21.20 -8.15 -2.37
C GLY A 437 20.25 -8.04 -3.57
N ASN A 438 19.90 -6.79 -3.94
CA ASN A 438 19.07 -6.38 -5.08
C ASN A 438 17.57 -6.76 -5.07
N LYS A 439 17.04 -7.45 -4.05
CA LYS A 439 15.61 -7.83 -4.02
C LYS A 439 14.68 -6.76 -3.42
N PHE A 440 15.20 -5.97 -2.48
CA PHE A 440 14.44 -4.93 -1.76
C PHE A 440 15.08 -3.55 -1.89
N SER A 441 14.29 -2.52 -1.59
CA SER A 441 14.78 -1.14 -1.49
C SER A 441 15.56 -0.90 -0.20
N SER A 442 16.41 0.13 -0.20
CA SER A 442 17.06 0.67 1.01
C SER A 442 16.06 0.86 2.16
N SER A 443 16.46 0.49 3.37
CA SER A 443 15.68 0.58 4.61
C SER A 443 15.53 2.01 5.14
N ILE A 444 16.41 2.91 4.71
CA ILE A 444 16.43 4.34 5.02
C ILE A 444 16.42 5.11 3.69
#